data_AF-A0A929GYM5-F1
#
_entry.id   AF-A0A929GYM5-F1
#
_cell.length_a   1.000
_cell.length_b   1.000
_cell.length_c   1.000
_cell.angle_alpha   90.00
_cell.angle_beta   90.00
_cell.angle_gamma   90.00
#
_symmetry.space_group_name_H-M   'P 1'
#
loop_
_entity.id
_entity.type
_entity.pdbx_description
1 polymer ?
#
loop_
_entity_poly.entity_id
_entity_poly.type
_entity_poly.pdbx_seq_one_letter_code
_entity_poly.pdbx_strand_id
1 'polypeptide(L)'
;MSDDMDLSPIARERLARIGELSATEQRQMQREKELEHALSAYFLGDSDVEGLWRQLKSLSESHGSEVPRAAQTMILATLRLQMSDDDFARRKDALLAIETLKGSDKYSAIELLLGSIASLRERYDETRQQAYDQLREQVEGQVKEAAEQARMQGVLVDSAGSVDARIKNSPEWRDFMMRQDAAGQQTFRDYITRLTALL
;
A
#
# COMPACT_ATOMS: atom_id res chain seq x y z
N MET A 1 -29.29 12.07 -43.06
CA MET A 1 -27.92 12.03 -43.61
C MET A 1 -27.06 11.42 -42.54
N SER A 2 -26.91 10.10 -42.57
CA SER A 2 -26.05 9.38 -41.64
C SER A 2 -24.76 9.11 -42.38
N ASP A 3 -23.69 9.74 -41.92
CA ASP A 3 -22.33 9.60 -42.42
C ASP A 3 -21.88 8.17 -42.09
N ASP A 4 -22.00 7.30 -43.09
CA ASP A 4 -21.49 5.93 -43.06
C ASP A 4 -19.96 6.07 -43.09
N MET A 5 -19.29 5.88 -41.94
CA MET A 5 -17.83 5.90 -41.86
C MET A 5 -17.27 4.83 -42.80
N ASP A 6 -16.82 5.26 -43.97
CA ASP A 6 -16.27 4.37 -44.99
C ASP A 6 -14.87 3.90 -44.59
N LEU A 7 -14.84 2.94 -43.66
CA LEU A 7 -13.62 2.29 -43.20
C LEU A 7 -13.01 1.50 -44.36
N SER A 8 -11.73 1.72 -44.64
CA SER A 8 -11.02 0.99 -45.70
C SER A 8 -11.07 -0.52 -45.48
N PRO A 9 -11.01 -1.36 -46.54
CA PRO A 9 -11.04 -2.82 -46.42
C PRO A 9 -10.02 -3.38 -45.43
N ILE A 10 -8.84 -2.75 -45.35
CA ILE A 10 -7.76 -3.11 -44.41
C ILE A 10 -8.14 -2.72 -42.97
N ALA A 11 -8.84 -1.60 -42.77
CA ALA A 11 -9.34 -1.20 -41.46
C ALA A 11 -10.44 -2.15 -40.96
N ARG A 12 -11.34 -2.59 -41.84
CA ARG A 12 -12.37 -3.61 -41.52
C ARG A 12 -11.73 -4.97 -41.21
N GLU A 13 -10.72 -5.38 -41.97
CA GLU A 13 -9.98 -6.62 -41.71
C GLU A 13 -9.17 -6.56 -40.40
N ARG A 14 -8.59 -5.40 -40.06
CA ARG A 14 -7.91 -5.17 -38.78
C ARG A 14 -8.88 -5.19 -37.60
N LEU A 15 -10.06 -4.59 -37.72
CA LEU A 15 -11.12 -4.64 -36.71
C LEU A 15 -11.67 -6.06 -36.54
N ALA A 16 -11.88 -6.79 -37.63
CA ALA A 16 -12.31 -8.18 -37.59
C ALA A 16 -11.25 -9.12 -36.96
N ARG A 17 -9.96 -8.81 -37.10
CA ARG A 17 -8.86 -9.53 -36.45
C ARG A 17 -8.71 -9.23 -34.96
N ILE A 18 -9.23 -8.09 -34.48
CA ILE A 18 -9.22 -7.73 -33.06
C ILE A 18 -10.28 -8.52 -32.28
N GLY A 19 -11.30 -9.07 -32.96
CA GLY A 19 -12.34 -9.91 -32.35
C GLY A 19 -13.24 -9.15 -31.38
N GLU A 20 -14.56 -9.34 -31.48
CA GLU A 20 -15.44 -8.89 -30.40
C GLU A 20 -15.13 -9.70 -29.13
N LEU A 21 -15.03 -9.03 -27.99
CA LEU A 21 -14.85 -9.71 -26.70
C LEU A 21 -15.93 -10.77 -26.55
N SER A 22 -15.52 -12.00 -26.24
CA SER A 22 -16.44 -13.08 -25.91
C SER A 22 -17.31 -12.68 -24.72
N ALA A 23 -18.50 -13.27 -24.60
CA ALA A 23 -19.39 -13.01 -23.46
C ALA A 23 -18.70 -13.28 -22.10
N THR A 24 -17.73 -14.19 -22.06
CA THR A 24 -16.90 -14.47 -20.88
C THR A 24 -15.97 -13.30 -20.56
N GLU A 25 -15.27 -12.77 -21.56
CA GLU A 25 -14.37 -11.63 -21.40
C GLU A 25 -15.13 -10.35 -21.03
N GLN A 26 -16.32 -10.13 -21.60
CA GLN A 26 -17.17 -9.01 -21.22
C GLN A 26 -17.61 -9.08 -19.75
N ARG A 27 -18.00 -10.27 -19.27
CA ARG A 27 -18.36 -10.48 -17.86
C ARG A 27 -17.17 -10.32 -16.92
N GLN A 28 -16.00 -10.80 -17.33
CA GLN A 28 -14.74 -10.61 -16.59
C GLN A 28 -14.44 -9.13 -16.43
N MET A 29 -14.46 -8.38 -17.54
CA MET A 29 -14.15 -6.95 -17.55
C MET A 29 -15.16 -6.16 -16.70
N GLN A 30 -16.45 -6.51 -16.77
CA GLN A 30 -17.47 -5.86 -15.95
C GLN A 30 -17.23 -6.10 -14.45
N ARG A 31 -16.93 -7.34 -14.07
CA ARG A 31 -16.61 -7.69 -12.69
C ARG A 31 -15.38 -6.94 -12.16
N GLU A 32 -14.33 -6.84 -12.98
CA GLU A 32 -13.12 -6.10 -12.63
C GLU A 32 -13.41 -4.61 -12.39
N LYS A 33 -14.18 -3.98 -13.29
CA LYS A 33 -14.60 -2.57 -13.13
C LYS A 33 -15.40 -2.32 -11.85
N GLU A 34 -16.35 -3.18 -11.55
CA GLU A 34 -17.19 -3.03 -10.36
C GLU A 34 -16.39 -3.25 -9.07
N LEU A 35 -15.48 -4.22 -9.08
CA LEU A 35 -14.56 -4.46 -7.97
C LEU A 35 -13.61 -3.26 -7.76
N GLU A 36 -13.02 -2.74 -8.83
CA GLU A 36 -12.17 -1.54 -8.80
C GLU A 36 -12.94 -0.33 -8.26
N HIS A 37 -14.19 -0.14 -8.68
CA HIS A 37 -15.03 0.93 -8.20
C HIS A 37 -15.27 0.84 -6.68
N ALA A 38 -15.64 -0.35 -6.19
CA ALA A 38 -15.85 -0.59 -4.76
C ALA A 38 -14.57 -0.33 -3.93
N LEU A 39 -13.43 -0.85 -4.40
CA LEU A 39 -12.15 -0.64 -3.74
C LEU A 39 -11.68 0.81 -3.80
N SER A 40 -11.90 1.52 -4.91
CA SER A 40 -11.56 2.93 -5.06
C SER A 40 -12.34 3.80 -4.07
N ALA A 41 -13.66 3.62 -4.00
CA ALA A 41 -14.50 4.32 -3.03
C ALA A 41 -14.03 4.06 -1.59
N TYR A 42 -13.67 2.82 -1.27
CA TYR A 42 -13.07 2.51 0.01
C TYR A 42 -11.74 3.26 0.23
N PHE A 43 -10.78 3.15 -0.68
CA PHE A 43 -9.46 3.77 -0.50
C PHE A 43 -9.51 5.31 -0.44
N LEU A 44 -10.43 5.94 -1.17
CA LEU A 44 -10.67 7.39 -1.12
C LEU A 44 -11.41 7.86 0.14
N GLY A 45 -11.99 6.94 0.91
CA GLY A 45 -12.73 7.25 2.13
C GLY A 45 -14.22 7.53 1.91
N ASP A 46 -14.72 7.37 0.68
CA ASP A 46 -16.14 7.50 0.34
C ASP A 46 -16.98 6.31 0.85
N SER A 47 -16.31 5.21 1.23
CA SER A 47 -16.91 4.02 1.82
C SER A 47 -16.08 3.53 3.01
N ASP A 48 -16.75 3.12 4.08
CA ASP A 48 -16.13 2.48 5.23
C ASP A 48 -16.04 0.95 5.06
N VAL A 49 -15.54 0.24 6.07
CA VAL A 49 -15.37 -1.21 6.02
C VAL A 49 -16.70 -1.93 5.84
N GLU A 50 -17.77 -1.45 6.48
CA GLU A 50 -19.10 -2.05 6.37
C GLU A 50 -19.70 -1.81 4.98
N GLY A 51 -19.54 -0.60 4.44
CA GLY A 51 -19.93 -0.23 3.09
C GLY A 51 -19.22 -1.09 2.04
N LEU A 52 -17.90 -1.25 2.15
CA LEU A 52 -17.12 -2.14 1.30
C LEU A 52 -17.63 -3.59 1.41
N TRP A 53 -17.85 -4.08 2.63
CA TRP A 53 -18.36 -5.44 2.87
C TRP A 53 -19.70 -5.67 2.19
N ARG A 54 -20.65 -4.73 2.30
CA ARG A 54 -21.97 -4.81 1.67
C ARG A 54 -21.88 -4.85 0.14
N GLN A 55 -21.03 -4.00 -0.44
CA GLN A 55 -20.79 -3.98 -1.89
C GLN A 55 -20.19 -5.31 -2.38
N LEU A 56 -19.15 -5.80 -1.71
CA LEU A 56 -18.51 -7.07 -2.08
C LEU A 56 -19.43 -8.28 -1.91
N LYS A 57 -20.29 -8.27 -0.89
CA LYS A 57 -21.33 -9.30 -0.73
C LYS A 57 -22.27 -9.32 -1.95
N SER A 58 -22.83 -8.17 -2.32
CA SER A 58 -23.73 -8.08 -3.48
C SER A 58 -23.03 -8.46 -4.80
N LEU A 59 -21.77 -8.07 -4.97
CA LEU A 59 -20.96 -8.48 -6.11
C LEU A 59 -20.68 -9.99 -6.12
N SER A 60 -20.44 -10.61 -4.97
CA SER A 60 -20.23 -12.05 -4.86
C SER A 60 -21.49 -12.86 -5.22
N GLU A 61 -22.67 -12.33 -4.92
CA GLU A 61 -23.95 -12.92 -5.30
C GLU A 61 -24.17 -12.86 -6.82
N SER A 62 -23.71 -11.78 -7.47
CA SER A 62 -23.88 -11.55 -8.92
C SER A 62 -22.78 -12.20 -9.79
N HIS A 63 -21.54 -12.23 -9.28
CA HIS A 63 -20.35 -12.58 -10.05
C HIS A 63 -19.57 -13.78 -9.53
N GLY A 64 -20.03 -14.39 -8.43
CA GLY A 64 -19.50 -15.63 -7.87
C GLY A 64 -18.60 -15.45 -6.65
N SER A 65 -18.29 -16.58 -6.01
CA SER A 65 -17.56 -16.69 -4.74
C SER A 65 -16.09 -16.25 -4.79
N GLU A 66 -15.53 -16.00 -5.98
CA GLU A 66 -14.15 -15.55 -6.14
C GLU A 66 -13.97 -14.04 -5.86
N VAL A 67 -15.06 -13.26 -5.85
CA VAL A 67 -15.00 -11.79 -5.65
C VAL A 67 -14.32 -11.40 -4.33
N PRO A 68 -14.68 -11.97 -3.16
CA PRO A 68 -14.00 -11.68 -1.90
C PRO A 68 -12.50 -11.96 -1.95
N ARG A 69 -12.10 -13.06 -2.59
CA ARG A 69 -10.69 -13.44 -2.73
C ARG A 69 -9.91 -12.45 -3.60
N ALA A 70 -10.49 -12.02 -4.72
CA ALA A 70 -9.90 -10.99 -5.58
C ALA A 70 -9.72 -9.67 -4.82
N ALA A 71 -10.76 -9.23 -4.07
CA ALA A 71 -10.70 -8.02 -3.26
C ALA A 71 -9.60 -8.09 -2.19
N GLN A 72 -9.52 -9.19 -1.43
CA GLN A 72 -8.46 -9.39 -0.43
C GLN A 72 -7.07 -9.36 -1.06
N THR A 73 -6.89 -9.99 -2.23
CA THR A 73 -5.62 -9.98 -2.95
C THR A 73 -5.19 -8.57 -3.33
N MET A 74 -6.13 -7.75 -3.83
CA MET A 74 -5.86 -6.36 -4.18
C MET A 74 -5.52 -5.51 -2.96
N ILE A 75 -6.25 -5.65 -1.86
CA ILE A 75 -5.97 -4.92 -0.61
C ILE A 75 -4.63 -5.34 -0.02
N LEU A 76 -4.34 -6.64 0.03
CA LEU A 76 -3.08 -7.20 0.52
C LEU A 76 -1.89 -6.63 -0.27
N ALA A 77 -2.02 -6.49 -1.59
CA ALA A 77 -1.01 -5.90 -2.46
C ALA A 77 -0.74 -4.41 -2.18
N THR A 78 -1.58 -3.73 -1.40
CA THR A 78 -1.35 -2.34 -0.96
C THR A 78 -0.62 -2.22 0.37
N LEU A 79 -0.49 -3.30 1.15
CA LEU A 79 0.25 -3.26 2.42
C LEU A 79 1.72 -2.91 2.18
N ARG A 80 2.29 -2.08 3.05
CA ARG A 80 3.70 -1.71 3.04
C ARG A 80 4.24 -1.78 4.45
N LEU A 81 5.54 -2.05 4.58
CA LEU A 81 6.23 -1.95 5.86
C LEU A 81 6.16 -0.50 6.38
N GLN A 82 6.52 0.46 5.52
CA GLN A 82 6.39 1.89 5.77
C GLN A 82 5.03 2.37 5.25
N MET A 83 4.04 2.42 6.13
CA MET A 83 2.74 3.06 5.90
C MET A 83 2.29 3.74 7.18
N SER A 84 1.22 4.54 7.16
CA SER A 84 0.63 5.08 8.38
C SER A 84 -0.11 3.99 9.15
N ASP A 85 -0.23 4.15 10.48
CA ASP A 85 -0.97 3.20 11.31
C ASP A 85 -2.46 3.18 10.99
N ASP A 86 -3.04 4.34 10.70
CA ASP A 86 -4.43 4.45 10.26
C ASP A 86 -4.65 3.71 8.95
N ASP A 87 -3.76 3.88 7.97
CA ASP A 87 -3.84 3.16 6.69
C ASP A 87 -3.73 1.65 6.88
N PHE A 88 -2.85 1.21 7.78
CA PHE A 88 -2.66 -0.20 8.06
C PHE A 88 -3.88 -0.79 8.76
N ALA A 89 -4.39 -0.12 9.81
CA ALA A 89 -5.57 -0.54 10.56
C ALA A 89 -6.77 -0.69 9.63
N ARG A 90 -7.02 0.30 8.77
CA ARG A 90 -8.08 0.24 7.75
C ARG A 90 -7.93 -0.98 6.83
N ARG A 91 -6.74 -1.29 6.34
CA ARG A 91 -6.54 -2.45 5.44
C ARG A 91 -6.67 -3.77 6.19
N LYS A 92 -6.19 -3.84 7.43
CA LYS A 92 -6.39 -5.00 8.32
C LYS A 92 -7.88 -5.26 8.52
N ASP A 93 -8.66 -4.25 8.89
CA ASP A 93 -10.09 -4.39 9.16
C ASP A 93 -10.86 -4.81 7.91
N ALA A 94 -10.53 -4.23 6.75
CA ALA A 94 -11.11 -4.65 5.48
C ALA A 94 -10.78 -6.11 5.13
N LEU A 95 -9.52 -6.54 5.25
CA LEU A 95 -9.10 -7.92 4.98
C LEU A 95 -9.87 -8.93 5.84
N LEU A 96 -10.03 -8.61 7.13
CA LEU A 96 -10.76 -9.45 8.08
C LEU A 96 -12.26 -9.44 7.81
N ALA A 97 -12.86 -8.28 7.55
CA ALA A 97 -14.27 -8.18 7.19
C ALA A 97 -14.58 -9.01 5.94
N ILE A 98 -13.76 -8.89 4.88
CA ILE A 98 -13.96 -9.64 3.65
C ILE A 98 -13.80 -11.15 3.88
N GLU A 99 -12.92 -11.58 4.78
CA GLU A 99 -12.75 -13.01 5.11
C GLU A 99 -14.07 -13.63 5.63
N THR A 100 -14.88 -12.86 6.36
CA THR A 100 -16.18 -13.33 6.84
C THR A 100 -17.17 -13.68 5.73
N LEU A 101 -17.01 -13.12 4.53
CA LEU A 101 -17.84 -13.43 3.36
C LEU A 101 -17.55 -14.82 2.78
N LYS A 102 -16.36 -15.36 3.02
CA LYS A 102 -15.90 -16.63 2.45
C LYS A 102 -16.37 -17.85 3.25
N GLY A 103 -16.84 -17.64 4.48
CA GLY A 103 -17.22 -18.72 5.40
C GLY A 103 -16.07 -19.67 5.75
N SER A 104 -14.82 -19.23 5.58
CA SER A 104 -13.62 -20.04 5.85
C SER A 104 -13.21 -19.97 7.32
N ASP A 105 -12.50 -20.99 7.80
CA ASP A 105 -11.93 -21.07 9.15
C ASP A 105 -10.59 -20.33 9.29
N LYS A 106 -10.14 -19.63 8.24
CA LYS A 106 -8.82 -18.99 8.20
C LYS A 106 -8.78 -17.61 8.86
N TYR A 107 -9.91 -17.08 9.33
CA TYR A 107 -10.00 -15.76 9.97
C TYR A 107 -8.93 -15.57 11.04
N SER A 108 -8.84 -16.49 12.02
CA SER A 108 -7.89 -16.39 13.13
C SER A 108 -6.43 -16.45 12.66
N ALA A 109 -6.14 -17.23 11.62
CA ALA A 109 -4.79 -17.33 11.07
C ALA A 109 -4.39 -16.05 10.32
N ILE A 110 -5.32 -15.45 9.58
CA ILE A 110 -5.13 -14.17 8.89
C ILE A 110 -4.94 -13.05 9.92
N GLU A 111 -5.80 -13.00 10.95
CA GLU A 111 -5.71 -12.02 12.03
C GLU A 111 -4.34 -12.08 12.75
N LEU A 112 -3.87 -13.28 13.08
CA LEU A 112 -2.57 -13.47 13.71
C LEU A 112 -1.41 -12.97 12.85
N LEU A 113 -1.44 -13.25 11.53
CA LEU A 113 -0.41 -12.76 10.60
C LEU A 113 -0.45 -11.25 10.45
N LEU A 114 -1.65 -10.65 10.36
CA LEU A 114 -1.80 -9.20 10.32
C LEU A 114 -1.32 -8.54 11.62
N GLY A 115 -1.57 -9.16 12.78
CA GLY A 115 -0.99 -8.74 14.06
C GLY A 115 0.54 -8.81 14.07
N SER A 116 1.10 -9.86 13.49
CA SER A 116 2.56 -10.01 13.36
C SER A 116 3.19 -8.92 12.48
N ILE A 117 2.50 -8.52 11.40
CA ILE A 117 2.89 -7.39 10.56
C ILE A 117 2.81 -6.08 11.35
N ALA A 118 1.75 -5.87 12.14
CA ALA A 118 1.61 -4.68 12.98
C ALA A 118 2.82 -4.51 13.92
N SER A 119 3.17 -5.57 14.66
CA SER A 119 4.32 -5.55 15.57
C SER A 119 5.65 -5.42 14.84
N LEU A 120 5.76 -5.93 13.61
CA LEU A 120 6.96 -5.71 12.79
C LEU A 120 7.12 -4.22 12.43
N ARG A 121 6.02 -3.55 12.03
CA ARG A 121 6.01 -2.13 11.69
C ARG A 121 6.42 -1.27 12.89
N GLU A 122 5.81 -1.52 14.04
CA GLU A 122 6.11 -0.82 15.30
C GLU A 122 7.60 -0.92 15.65
N ARG A 123 8.15 -2.15 15.72
CA ARG A 123 9.58 -2.36 16.01
C ARG A 123 10.50 -1.70 14.97
N TYR A 124 10.10 -1.73 13.70
CA TYR A 124 10.87 -1.12 12.63
C TYR A 124 10.92 0.42 12.80
N ASP A 125 9.79 1.05 13.11
CA ASP A 125 9.72 2.49 13.34
C ASP A 125 10.45 2.91 14.62
N GLU A 126 10.31 2.15 15.71
CA GLU A 126 11.05 2.37 16.97
C GLU A 126 12.56 2.31 16.75
N THR A 127 13.04 1.26 16.07
CA THR A 127 14.47 1.08 15.79
C THR A 127 15.00 2.21 14.92
N ARG A 128 14.22 2.64 13.92
CA ARG A 128 14.55 3.78 13.06
C ARG A 128 14.65 5.09 13.86
N GLN A 129 13.69 5.33 14.75
CA GLN A 129 13.64 6.53 15.57
C GLN A 129 14.83 6.58 16.54
N GLN A 130 15.12 5.46 17.23
CA GLN A 130 16.27 5.37 18.14
C GLN A 130 17.60 5.66 17.44
N ALA A 131 17.82 5.09 16.25
CA ALA A 131 19.04 5.35 15.49
C ALA A 131 19.13 6.81 15.02
N TYR A 132 18.01 7.42 14.63
CA TYR A 132 17.96 8.83 14.27
C TYR A 132 18.32 9.72 15.46
N ASP A 133 17.74 9.46 16.64
CA ASP A 133 17.98 10.23 17.85
C ASP A 133 19.44 10.13 18.32
N GLN A 134 20.06 8.95 18.21
CA GLN A 134 21.49 8.77 18.49
C GLN A 134 22.39 9.61 17.56
N LEU A 135 22.09 9.64 16.25
CA LEU A 135 22.83 10.48 15.31
C LEU A 135 22.56 11.96 15.56
N ARG A 136 21.35 12.31 15.94
CA ARG A 136 20.95 13.68 16.27
C ARG A 136 21.76 14.23 17.44
N GLU A 137 21.90 13.48 18.52
CA GLU A 137 22.72 13.90 19.67
C GLU A 137 24.17 14.21 19.27
N GLN A 138 24.76 13.41 18.36
CA GLN A 138 26.12 13.62 17.86
C GLN A 138 26.24 14.86 16.96
N VAL A 139 25.25 15.10 16.11
CA VAL A 139 25.27 16.19 15.13
C VAL A 139 24.88 17.54 15.74
N GLU A 140 23.96 17.55 16.71
CA GLU A 140 23.47 18.78 17.34
C GLU A 140 24.59 19.62 17.97
N GLY A 141 25.59 18.98 18.61
CA GLY A 141 26.73 19.70 19.18
C GLY A 141 27.50 20.49 18.11
N GLN A 142 27.83 19.84 17.00
CA GLN A 142 28.58 20.46 15.90
C GLN A 142 27.77 21.55 15.17
N VAL A 143 26.46 21.37 15.02
CA VAL A 143 25.60 22.36 14.36
C VAL A 143 25.36 23.57 15.25
N LYS A 144 25.25 23.39 16.58
CA LYS A 144 25.11 24.50 17.53
C LYS A 144 26.34 25.41 17.49
N GLU A 145 27.54 24.84 17.56
CA GLU A 145 28.80 25.60 17.47
C GLU A 145 28.91 26.38 16.14
N ALA A 146 28.59 25.72 15.01
CA ALA A 146 28.60 26.38 13.70
C ALA A 146 27.54 27.49 13.58
N ALA A 147 26.35 27.28 14.14
CA ALA A 147 25.26 28.27 14.14
C ALA A 147 25.61 29.49 15.00
N GLU A 148 26.25 29.30 16.16
CA GLU A 148 26.72 30.41 17.01
C GLU A 148 27.78 31.25 16.30
N GLN A 149 28.75 30.61 15.63
CA GLN A 149 29.75 31.31 14.83
C GLN A 149 29.14 32.10 13.67
N ALA A 150 28.19 31.51 12.94
CA ALA A 150 27.47 32.18 11.87
C ALA A 150 26.64 33.37 12.38
N ARG A 151 26.02 33.24 13.56
CA ARG A 151 25.25 34.31 14.20
C ARG A 151 26.14 35.49 14.61
N MET A 152 27.36 35.22 15.10
CA MET A 152 28.35 36.27 15.37
C MET A 152 28.78 37.03 14.10
N GLN A 153 28.62 36.42 12.92
CA GLN A 153 28.87 37.03 11.61
C GLN A 153 27.61 37.65 10.98
N GLY A 154 26.49 37.70 11.72
CA GLY A 154 25.23 38.31 11.27
C GLY A 154 24.34 37.41 10.40
N VAL A 155 24.62 36.10 10.33
CA VAL A 155 23.85 35.14 9.53
C VAL A 155 22.87 34.38 10.43
N LEU A 156 21.58 34.34 10.05
CA LEU A 156 20.57 33.50 10.69
C LEU A 156 20.66 32.07 10.13
N VAL A 157 20.76 31.07 11.02
CA VAL A 157 20.86 29.66 10.65
C VAL A 157 19.65 28.91 11.22
N ASP A 158 18.94 28.17 10.36
CA ASP A 158 18.00 27.14 10.80
C ASP A 158 18.80 25.91 11.26
N SER A 159 19.09 25.87 12.56
CA SER A 159 19.84 24.80 13.18
C SER A 159 19.10 23.46 13.11
N ALA A 160 17.76 23.45 13.19
CA ALA A 160 16.98 22.22 13.19
C ALA A 160 16.97 21.58 11.79
N GLY A 161 16.70 22.37 10.75
CA GLY A 161 16.78 21.89 9.36
C GLY A 161 18.19 21.45 8.97
N SER A 162 19.22 22.13 9.49
CA SER A 162 20.63 21.78 9.25
C SER A 162 21.03 20.45 9.90
N VAL A 163 20.56 20.18 11.12
CA VAL A 163 20.77 18.88 11.81
C VAL A 163 20.10 17.75 11.03
N ASP A 164 18.82 17.91 10.68
CA ASP A 164 18.06 16.88 9.95
C ASP A 164 18.70 16.57 8.58
N ALA A 165 19.05 17.60 7.82
CA ALA A 165 19.71 17.45 6.52
C ALA A 165 21.06 16.74 6.65
N ARG A 166 21.84 17.02 7.69
CA ARG A 166 23.15 16.40 7.90
C ARG A 166 23.04 14.93 8.28
N ILE A 167 22.07 14.57 9.13
CA ILE A 167 21.79 13.17 9.50
C ILE A 167 21.32 12.40 8.26
N LYS A 168 20.30 12.89 7.56
CA LYS A 168 19.73 12.18 6.39
C LYS A 168 20.72 12.00 5.24
N ASN A 169 21.71 12.88 5.14
CA ASN A 169 22.79 12.79 4.16
C ASN A 169 24.06 12.09 4.68
N SER A 170 24.06 11.59 5.92
CA SER A 170 25.23 10.92 6.47
C SER A 170 25.35 9.48 5.91
N PRO A 171 26.57 8.98 5.64
CA PRO A 171 26.79 7.59 5.29
C PRO A 171 26.25 6.62 6.34
N GLU A 172 26.39 6.96 7.63
CA GLU A 172 25.96 6.13 8.75
C GLU A 172 24.44 5.90 8.72
N TRP A 173 23.66 6.96 8.46
CA TRP A 173 22.21 6.86 8.33
C TRP A 173 21.81 6.03 7.11
N ARG A 174 22.45 6.25 5.96
CA ARG A 174 22.15 5.47 4.74
C ARG A 174 22.45 3.99 4.92
N ASP A 175 23.60 3.67 5.51
CA ASP A 175 24.02 2.28 5.76
C ASP A 175 23.10 1.59 6.77
N PHE A 176 22.70 2.31 7.82
CA PHE A 176 21.70 1.83 8.78
C PHE A 176 20.37 1.54 8.08
N MET A 177 19.82 2.51 7.35
CA MET A 177 18.55 2.37 6.63
C MET A 177 18.61 1.21 5.63
N MET A 178 19.69 1.07 4.87
CA MET A 178 19.84 -0.04 3.91
C MET A 178 19.77 -1.41 4.59
N ARG A 179 20.45 -1.59 5.73
CA ARG A 179 20.43 -2.86 6.48
C ARG A 179 19.06 -3.12 7.11
N GLN A 180 18.46 -2.12 7.75
CA GLN A 180 17.17 -2.26 8.40
C GLN A 180 16.05 -2.50 7.38
N ASP A 181 16.07 -1.80 6.25
CA ASP A 181 15.13 -2.00 5.15
C ASP A 181 15.23 -3.42 4.60
N ALA A 182 16.45 -3.92 4.34
CA ALA A 182 16.62 -5.27 3.83
C ALA A 182 16.03 -6.33 4.76
N ALA A 183 16.33 -6.25 6.06
CA ALA A 183 15.83 -7.20 7.07
C ALA A 183 14.32 -7.09 7.26
N GLY A 184 13.80 -5.87 7.49
CA GLY A 184 12.38 -5.62 7.70
C GLY A 184 11.55 -6.00 6.47
N GLN A 185 12.00 -5.65 5.27
CA GLN A 185 11.30 -6.00 4.03
C GLN A 185 11.30 -7.50 3.77
N GLN A 186 12.38 -8.21 4.12
CA GLN A 186 12.39 -9.66 3.98
C GLN A 186 11.33 -10.32 4.87
N THR A 187 11.30 -9.98 6.17
CA THR A 187 10.29 -10.51 7.08
C THR A 187 8.87 -10.12 6.67
N PHE A 188 8.68 -8.88 6.22
CA PHE A 188 7.40 -8.41 5.70
C PHE A 188 6.95 -9.24 4.49
N ARG A 189 7.82 -9.48 3.50
CA ARG A 189 7.52 -10.33 2.34
C ARG A 189 7.17 -11.76 2.73
N ASP A 190 7.82 -12.32 3.74
CA ASP A 190 7.50 -13.65 4.24
C ASP A 190 6.08 -13.70 4.84
N TYR A 191 5.67 -12.68 5.59
CA TYR A 191 4.29 -12.59 6.09
C TYR A 191 3.27 -12.40 4.96
N ILE A 192 3.56 -11.54 3.97
CA ILE A 192 2.68 -11.37 2.80
C ILE A 192 2.53 -12.69 2.04
N THR A 193 3.62 -13.43 1.84
CA THR A 193 3.59 -14.74 1.18
C THR A 193 2.69 -15.73 1.91
N ARG A 194 2.79 -15.77 3.25
CA ARG A 194 1.93 -16.63 4.09
C ARG A 194 0.47 -16.19 4.03
N LEU A 195 0.19 -14.89 4.06
CA LEU A 195 -1.17 -14.36 3.90
C LEU A 195 -1.76 -14.75 2.54
N THR A 196 -1.02 -14.56 1.45
CA THR A 196 -1.46 -14.95 0.11
C THR A 196 -1.81 -16.44 0.01
N ALA A 197 -1.07 -17.31 0.68
CA ALA A 197 -1.37 -18.75 0.72
C ALA A 197 -2.67 -19.09 1.48
N LEU A 198 -3.13 -18.19 2.36
CA LEU A 198 -4.39 -18.35 3.08
C LEU A 198 -5.59 -17.80 2.30
N LEU A 199 -5.39 -16.84 1.39
CA LEU A 199 -6.48 -16.24 0.61
C LEU A 199 -7.09 -17.17 -0.42
#